data_AF-A0A3M9ZCC0-F1
#
_entry.id   AF-A0A3M9ZCC0-F1
#
_cell.length_a   1.000
_cell.length_b   1.000
_cell.length_c   1.000
_cell.angle_alpha   90.00
_cell.angle_beta   90.00
_cell.angle_gamma   90.00
#
_symmetry.space_group_name_H-M   'P 1'
#
loop_
_entity.id
_entity.type
_entity.pdbx_description
1 polymer ?
#
loop_
_entity_poly.entity_id
_entity_poly.type
_entity_poly.pdbx_seq_one_letter_code
_entity_poly.pdbx_strand_id
1 'polypeptide(L)'
;MLRVLIIDNKTNVKTVQSSLHLLLEGLAGSDLPIEMIPVSDLATALAQLEHHSFDCVLWHLPQSEAMSLQLLHEVKTTMHPAPTVVLISDCTDSQLLEQWREAGVWDAA
;
A
#
# COMPACT_ATOMS: atom_id res chain seq x y z
N MET A 1 -10.13 -14.06 -3.28
CA MET A 1 -9.89 -13.42 -1.97
C MET A 1 -8.87 -12.34 -2.21
N LEU A 2 -9.18 -11.08 -1.89
CA LEU A 2 -8.28 -9.95 -2.07
C LEU A 2 -7.41 -9.79 -0.82
N ARG A 3 -6.10 -9.90 -0.96
CA ARG A 3 -5.14 -9.73 0.15
C ARG A 3 -4.53 -8.34 0.08
N VAL A 4 -4.75 -7.55 1.12
CA VAL A 4 -4.35 -6.15 1.17
C VAL A 4 -3.38 -5.93 2.33
N LEU A 5 -2.16 -5.50 2.02
CA LEU A 5 -1.20 -5.04 3.04
C LEU A 5 -1.48 -3.56 3.32
N ILE A 6 -1.67 -3.18 4.57
CA ILE A 6 -1.88 -1.78 4.97
C ILE A 6 -0.69 -1.31 5.79
N ILE A 7 0.07 -0.36 5.26
CA ILE A 7 1.22 0.25 5.93
C ILE A 7 0.78 1.62 6.47
N ASP A 8 0.60 1.74 7.78
CA ASP A 8 0.22 3.00 8.43
C ASP A 8 0.93 3.15 9.77
N ASN A 9 1.79 4.16 9.89
CA ASN A 9 2.54 4.41 11.11
C ASN A 9 1.88 5.44 12.05
N LYS A 10 0.75 6.05 11.66
CA LYS A 10 0.11 7.09 12.47
C LYS A 10 -0.58 6.43 13.66
N THR A 11 -0.55 7.10 14.80
CA THR A 11 -1.06 6.63 16.11
C THR A 11 -2.56 6.26 16.11
N ASN A 12 -3.28 6.52 15.02
CA ASN A 12 -4.71 6.24 14.86
C ASN A 12 -5.02 5.19 13.79
N VAL A 13 -4.09 4.24 13.63
CA VAL A 13 -4.14 3.02 12.79
C VAL A 13 -5.55 2.42 12.67
N LYS A 14 -6.28 2.29 13.79
CA LYS A 14 -7.62 1.68 13.82
C LYS A 14 -8.65 2.45 12.98
N THR A 15 -8.61 3.77 12.95
CA THR A 15 -9.64 4.58 12.26
C THR A 15 -9.44 4.56 10.75
N VAL A 16 -8.20 4.69 10.28
CA VAL A 16 -7.87 4.62 8.85
C VAL A 16 -8.10 3.20 8.32
N GLN A 17 -7.68 2.18 9.07
CA GLN A 17 -7.89 0.78 8.68
C GLN A 17 -9.37 0.39 8.65
N SER A 18 -10.16 0.77 9.65
CA SER A 18 -11.60 0.50 9.62
C SER A 18 -12.30 1.24 8.48
N SER A 19 -11.87 2.46 8.15
CA SER A 19 -12.46 3.22 7.04
C SER A 19 -12.11 2.61 5.68
N LEU A 20 -10.85 2.18 5.50
CA LEU A 20 -10.40 1.48 4.29
C LEU A 20 -11.08 0.12 4.14
N HIS A 21 -11.28 -0.60 5.24
CA HIS A 21 -12.02 -1.85 5.24
C HIS A 21 -13.45 -1.67 4.73
N LEU A 22 -14.19 -0.73 5.33
CA LEU A 22 -15.57 -0.44 4.95
C LEU A 22 -15.67 0.02 3.49
N LEU A 23 -14.71 0.80 3.01
CA LEU A 23 -14.65 1.23 1.62
C LEU A 23 -14.44 0.04 0.68
N LEU A 24 -13.48 -0.83 0.99
CA LEU A 24 -13.15 -1.99 0.16
C LEU A 24 -14.29 -3.01 0.15
N GLU A 25 -14.90 -3.31 1.29
CA GLU A 25 -16.10 -4.16 1.37
C GLU A 25 -17.26 -3.56 0.57
N GLY A 26 -17.45 -2.25 0.64
CA GLY A 26 -18.47 -1.54 -0.13
C GLY A 26 -18.23 -1.58 -1.64
N LEU A 27 -16.98 -1.53 -2.09
CA LEU A 27 -16.61 -1.54 -3.51
C LEU A 27 -16.59 -2.94 -4.14
N ALA A 28 -16.12 -3.94 -3.40
CA ALA A 28 -15.97 -5.30 -3.93
C ALA A 28 -17.31 -6.05 -4.03
N GLY A 29 -18.36 -5.52 -3.38
CA GLY A 29 -19.59 -6.26 -3.14
C GLY A 29 -19.38 -7.40 -2.14
N SER A 30 -20.45 -7.96 -1.61
CA SER A 30 -20.42 -9.01 -0.58
C SER A 30 -19.74 -10.33 -1.02
N ASP A 31 -19.32 -10.44 -2.29
CA ASP A 31 -18.88 -11.69 -2.90
C ASP A 31 -17.35 -11.86 -2.95
N LEU A 32 -16.58 -10.81 -2.67
CA LEU A 32 -15.12 -10.90 -2.65
C LEU A 32 -14.59 -10.80 -1.21
N PRO A 33 -14.15 -11.91 -0.59
CA PRO A 33 -13.57 -11.85 0.75
C PRO A 33 -12.25 -11.06 0.71
N ILE A 34 -12.11 -10.10 1.63
CA ILE A 34 -10.94 -9.21 1.75
C ILE A 34 -10.19 -9.53 3.03
N GLU A 35 -8.94 -9.95 2.90
CA GLU A 35 -8.01 -10.14 4.02
C GLU A 35 -7.10 -8.91 4.10
N MET A 36 -7.14 -8.20 5.22
CA MET A 36 -6.27 -7.04 5.44
C MET A 36 -5.21 -7.37 6.49
N ILE A 37 -3.95 -7.06 6.18
CA ILE A 37 -2.82 -7.28 7.06
C ILE A 37 -2.22 -5.91 7.41
N PRO A 38 -2.47 -5.39 8.62
CA PRO A 38 -1.96 -4.10 9.03
C PRO A 38 -0.52 -4.19 9.55
N VAL A 39 0.34 -3.24 9.16
CA VAL A 39 1.70 -3.08 9.66
C VAL A 39 1.98 -1.59 9.95
N SER A 40 2.76 -1.34 11.00
CA SER A 40 3.05 0.02 11.47
C SER A 40 4.39 0.59 11.01
N ASP A 41 5.24 -0.24 10.41
CA ASP A 41 6.60 0.12 10.03
C ASP A 41 7.04 -0.56 8.74
N LEU A 42 8.03 0.03 8.10
CA LEU A 42 8.54 -0.39 6.81
C LEU A 42 9.24 -1.75 6.84
N ALA A 43 9.96 -2.05 7.92
CA ALA A 43 10.70 -3.30 8.04
C ALA A 43 9.74 -4.50 8.13
N THR A 44 8.68 -4.37 8.93
CA THR A 44 7.61 -5.36 9.01
C THR A 44 6.87 -5.48 7.68
N ALA A 45 6.61 -4.38 6.98
CA ALA A 45 5.99 -4.43 5.65
C ALA A 45 6.82 -5.23 4.64
N LEU A 46 8.13 -4.96 4.57
CA LEU A 46 9.05 -5.70 3.71
C LEU A 46 9.11 -7.18 4.06
N ALA A 47 9.20 -7.52 5.35
CA ALA A 47 9.17 -8.91 5.78
C ALA A 47 7.84 -9.61 5.41
N GLN A 48 6.70 -8.91 5.50
CA GLN A 48 5.42 -9.47 5.06
C GLN A 48 5.42 -9.75 3.56
N LEU A 49 5.93 -8.81 2.76
CA LEU A 49 6.05 -8.97 1.31
C LEU A 49 6.95 -10.16 0.98
N GLU A 50 8.15 -10.28 1.54
CA GLU A 50 9.05 -11.41 1.26
C GLU A 50 8.41 -12.80 1.46
N HIS A 51 7.50 -12.93 2.42
CA HIS A 51 6.91 -14.22 2.81
C HIS A 51 5.51 -14.47 2.27
N HIS A 52 4.82 -13.43 1.77
CA HIS A 52 3.41 -13.52 1.38
C HIS A 52 3.13 -12.73 0.11
N SER A 53 2.25 -13.28 -0.74
CA SER A 53 1.69 -12.54 -1.86
C SER A 53 0.53 -11.66 -1.41
N PHE A 54 0.49 -10.46 -1.97
CA PHE A 54 -0.58 -9.48 -1.81
C PHE A 54 -1.08 -9.07 -3.19
N ASP A 55 -2.36 -8.71 -3.28
CA ASP A 55 -2.93 -8.13 -4.49
C ASP A 55 -2.77 -6.61 -4.50
N CYS A 56 -2.80 -6.00 -3.29
CA CYS A 56 -2.72 -4.56 -3.11
C CYS A 56 -1.91 -4.19 -1.87
N VAL A 57 -1.13 -3.13 -1.97
CA VAL A 57 -0.45 -2.47 -0.85
C VAL A 57 -1.01 -1.06 -0.73
N LEU A 58 -1.75 -0.81 0.36
CA LEU A 58 -2.20 0.53 0.74
C LEU A 58 -1.19 1.13 1.69
N TRP A 59 -0.58 2.24 1.30
CA TRP A 59 0.48 2.84 2.09
C TRP A 59 0.19 4.29 2.46
N HIS A 60 -0.03 4.50 3.76
CA HIS A 60 -0.15 5.81 4.38
C HIS A 60 1.21 6.31 4.89
N LEU A 61 1.99 6.95 4.01
CA LEU A 61 2.40 8.31 4.30
C LEU A 61 3.23 8.69 5.55
N PRO A 62 4.46 8.19 5.84
CA PRO A 62 5.28 8.90 6.83
C PRO A 62 6.75 9.13 6.47
N GLN A 63 7.09 10.42 6.44
CA GLN A 63 8.38 10.99 6.84
C GLN A 63 9.57 11.09 5.86
N SER A 64 9.60 10.47 4.66
CA SER A 64 10.45 11.00 3.57
C SER A 64 10.14 10.41 2.19
N GLU A 65 10.25 11.25 1.15
CA GLU A 65 10.19 10.89 -0.28
C GLU A 65 11.12 9.72 -0.65
N ALA A 66 12.35 9.73 -0.13
CA ALA A 66 13.36 8.72 -0.43
C ALA A 66 12.94 7.32 0.05
N MET A 67 12.32 7.21 1.23
CA MET A 67 11.81 5.93 1.74
C MET A 67 10.63 5.42 0.90
N SER A 68 9.77 6.31 0.41
CA SER A 68 8.64 5.94 -0.46
C SER A 68 9.11 5.34 -1.78
N LEU A 69 10.07 5.98 -2.43
CA LEU A 69 10.66 5.47 -3.67
C LEU A 69 11.41 4.15 -3.47
N GLN A 70 12.12 4.00 -2.34
CA GLN A 70 12.85 2.77 -2.04
C GLN A 70 11.92 1.56 -1.89
N LEU A 71 10.82 1.67 -1.14
CA LEU A 71 9.89 0.53 -1.00
C LEU A 71 9.22 0.20 -2.34
N LEU A 72 8.85 1.20 -3.13
CA LEU A 72 8.26 0.97 -4.45
C LEU A 72 9.22 0.20 -5.35
N HIS A 73 10.50 0.56 -5.31
CA HIS A 73 11.55 -0.16 -6.00
C HIS A 73 11.64 -1.61 -5.51
N GLU A 74 11.65 -1.82 -4.19
CA GLU A 74 11.77 -3.14 -3.58
C GLU A 74 10.57 -4.03 -3.96
N VAL A 75 9.34 -3.53 -3.81
CA VAL A 75 8.10 -4.23 -4.15
C VAL A 75 8.10 -4.67 -5.62
N LYS A 76 8.52 -3.80 -6.53
CA LYS A 76 8.51 -4.10 -7.97
C LYS A 76 9.62 -5.05 -8.42
N THR A 77 10.78 -4.98 -7.79
CA THR A 77 11.94 -5.77 -8.19
C THR A 77 11.93 -7.17 -7.57
N THR A 78 11.39 -7.31 -6.37
CA THR A 78 11.39 -8.57 -5.62
C THR A 78 10.13 -9.40 -5.84
N MET A 79 8.99 -8.78 -6.13
CA MET A 79 7.71 -9.50 -6.19
C MET A 79 7.21 -9.70 -7.62
N HIS A 80 6.90 -10.95 -7.96
CA HIS A 80 6.34 -11.31 -9.27
C HIS A 80 5.18 -12.30 -9.10
N PRO A 81 3.93 -11.93 -9.43
CA PRO A 81 3.50 -10.61 -9.89
C PRO A 81 3.59 -9.56 -8.78
N ALA A 82 3.95 -8.32 -9.15
CA ALA A 82 4.02 -7.22 -8.20
C ALA A 82 2.60 -6.80 -7.76
N PRO A 83 2.36 -6.53 -6.47
CA PRO A 83 1.07 -6.02 -6.01
C PRO A 83 0.80 -4.62 -6.56
N THR A 84 -0.48 -4.26 -6.70
CA THR A 84 -0.86 -2.87 -6.97
C THR A 84 -0.52 -2.02 -5.75
N VAL A 85 0.31 -0.99 -5.92
CA VAL A 85 0.65 -0.08 -4.82
C VAL A 85 -0.15 1.21 -4.93
N VAL A 86 -0.86 1.56 -3.85
CA VAL A 86 -1.62 2.79 -3.70
C VAL A 86 -1.04 3.60 -2.57
N LEU A 87 -0.52 4.79 -2.88
CA LEU A 87 -0.04 5.75 -1.89
C LEU A 87 -1.20 6.61 -1.39
N ILE A 88 -1.33 6.73 -0.07
CA ILE A 88 -2.24 7.63 0.63
C ILE A 88 -1.38 8.75 1.23
N SER A 89 -1.45 9.93 0.63
CA SER A 89 -0.65 11.09 1.02
C SER A 89 -1.46 12.38 0.90
N ASP A 90 -1.16 13.35 1.77
CA ASP A 90 -1.56 14.75 1.64
C ASP A 90 -0.54 15.59 0.84
N CYS A 91 0.44 14.92 0.19
CA CYS A 91 1.41 15.54 -0.71
C CYS A 91 0.71 16.30 -1.83
N THR A 92 1.07 17.56 -1.98
CA THR A 92 0.62 18.45 -3.07
C THR A 92 1.73 18.79 -4.06
N ASP A 93 2.94 18.24 -3.87
CA ASP A 93 4.07 18.44 -4.76
C ASP A 93 3.88 17.62 -6.05
N SER A 94 3.60 18.33 -7.14
CA SER A 94 3.38 17.72 -8.45
C SER A 94 4.58 16.95 -9.00
N GLN A 95 5.82 17.35 -8.67
CA GLN A 95 7.01 16.65 -9.16
C GLN A 95 7.17 15.31 -8.45
N LEU A 96 6.94 15.29 -7.14
CA LEU A 96 6.98 14.07 -6.35
C LEU A 96 5.86 13.10 -6.75
N LEU A 97 4.65 13.61 -6.99
CA LEU A 97 3.53 12.81 -7.49
C LEU A 97 3.85 12.18 -8.87
N GLU A 98 4.53 12.92 -9.74
CA GLU A 98 4.96 12.43 -11.05
C GLU A 98 6.02 11.33 -10.91
N GLN A 99 7.02 11.50 -10.05
CA GLN A 99 8.03 10.47 -9.80
C GLN A 99 7.43 9.18 -9.24
N TRP A 100 6.44 9.27 -8.35
CA TRP A 100 5.71 8.10 -7.84
C TRP A 100 4.92 7.40 -8.94
N ARG A 101 4.29 8.16 -9.83
CA ARG A 101 3.61 7.61 -11.00
C ARG A 101 4.58 6.92 -11.95
N GLU A 102 5.74 7.50 -12.23
CA GLU A 102 6.78 6.88 -13.07
C GLU A 102 7.40 5.64 -12.42
N ALA A 103 7.49 5.61 -11.08
CA ALA A 103 7.82 4.41 -10.32
C ALA A 103 6.68 3.37 -10.37
N GLY A 104 5.55 3.70 -11.01
CA GLY A 104 4.32 2.93 -11.21
C GLY A 104 3.63 2.53 -9.91
N VAL A 105 3.58 3.47 -8.97
CA VAL A 105 2.42 3.63 -8.11
C VAL A 105 1.22 3.81 -9.03
N TRP A 106 0.21 2.97 -8.90
CA TRP A 106 -0.98 3.00 -9.75
C TRP A 106 -0.73 2.64 -11.23
N ASP A 107 0.09 1.64 -11.52
CA ASP A 107 0.05 1.03 -12.85
C ASP A 107 -0.78 -0.25 -12.82
N ALA A 108 -1.96 -0.20 -13.45
CA ALA A 108 -2.80 -1.35 -13.71
C ALA A 108 -2.38 -1.92 -15.08
N ALA A 109 -1.30 -2.67 -15.09
CA ALA A 109 -0.87 -3.44 -16.26
C ALA A 109 -1.32 -4.89 -16.14
#